data_AF-A0A2C1YL93-F1
#
_entry.id   AF-A0A2C1YL93-F1
#
_cell.length_a   1.000
_cell.length_b   1.000
_cell.length_c   1.000
_cell.angle_alpha   90.00
_cell.angle_beta   90.00
_cell.angle_gamma   90.00
#
_symmetry.space_group_name_H-M   'P 1'
#
loop_
_entity.id
_entity.type
_entity.pdbx_description
1 polymer ?
#
loop_
_entity_poly.entity_id
_entity_poly.type
_entity_poly.pdbx_seq_one_letter_code
_entity_poly.pdbx_strand_id
1 'polypeptide(L)'
;MKKGRSPSKVNQRNPDNGKALGYNVDKEEICIDRRNSGETSFNELFSSLDRVAVKAQNNRIKFNVFVDRSTIDVFGNNGEIAMTNLTFPDSQSDGLELFSNGGNVKLLSLDIYRLKSIWSS
;
A
#
# COMPACT_ATOMS: atom_id res chain seq x y z
N MET A 1 -20.46 -26.61 -9.08
CA MET A 1 -20.73 -25.26 -9.65
C MET A 1 -19.55 -24.34 -9.33
N LYS A 2 -18.85 -23.82 -10.34
CA LYS A 2 -17.72 -22.90 -10.17
C LYS A 2 -18.26 -21.49 -9.89
N LYS A 3 -17.96 -20.89 -8.74
CA LYS A 3 -18.22 -19.45 -8.49
C LYS A 3 -17.09 -18.66 -9.14
N GLY A 4 -17.40 -17.90 -10.19
CA GLY A 4 -16.48 -16.94 -10.80
C GLY A 4 -16.14 -15.81 -9.84
N ARG A 5 -14.86 -15.47 -9.72
CA ARG A 5 -14.37 -14.31 -8.97
C ARG A 5 -14.54 -13.09 -9.89
N SER A 6 -15.42 -12.15 -9.53
CA SER A 6 -15.56 -10.88 -10.24
C SER A 6 -14.23 -10.11 -10.20
N PRO A 7 -13.80 -9.48 -11.31
CA PRO A 7 -12.65 -8.60 -11.28
C PRO A 7 -13.00 -7.34 -10.50
N SER A 8 -12.23 -7.06 -9.45
CA SER A 8 -12.31 -5.83 -8.66
C SER A 8 -12.09 -4.64 -9.59
N LYS A 9 -13.08 -3.73 -9.69
CA LYS A 9 -12.93 -2.47 -10.42
C LYS A 9 -11.90 -1.61 -9.68
N VAL A 10 -10.90 -1.13 -10.41
CA VAL A 10 -9.88 -0.18 -9.94
C VAL A 10 -10.44 1.22 -10.20
N ASN A 11 -10.57 2.05 -9.16
CA ASN A 11 -11.05 3.42 -9.30
C ASN A 11 -9.93 4.34 -9.81
N GLN A 12 -10.25 5.44 -10.49
CA GLN A 12 -9.28 6.49 -10.81
C GLN A 12 -9.40 7.57 -9.73
N ARG A 13 -8.27 7.98 -9.11
CA ARG A 13 -8.29 9.01 -8.05
C ARG A 13 -7.14 10.01 -8.19
N ASN A 14 -7.41 11.26 -7.85
CA ASN A 14 -6.37 12.26 -7.61
C ASN A 14 -5.59 11.87 -6.33
N PRO A 15 -4.25 11.81 -6.32
CA PRO A 15 -3.44 11.21 -5.26
C PRO A 15 -3.49 11.92 -3.89
N ASP A 16 -4.27 12.99 -3.74
CA ASP A 16 -4.22 13.89 -2.57
C ASP A 16 -4.86 13.34 -1.29
N ASN A 17 -5.19 12.04 -1.23
CA ASN A 17 -6.31 11.65 -0.38
C ASN A 17 -6.18 10.20 0.13
N GLY A 18 -5.06 9.88 0.79
CA GLY A 18 -4.89 8.68 1.59
C GLY A 18 -3.47 8.10 1.60
N LYS A 19 -3.17 7.28 2.61
CA LYS A 19 -1.95 6.48 2.77
C LYS A 19 -1.75 5.60 1.54
N ALA A 20 -0.93 6.04 0.59
CA ALA A 20 -0.80 5.38 -0.70
C ALA A 20 0.52 4.62 -0.76
N LEU A 21 0.45 3.31 -0.53
CA LEU A 21 1.42 2.40 -1.14
C LEU A 21 1.12 2.34 -2.64
N GLY A 22 2.12 2.59 -3.48
CA GLY A 22 1.98 2.50 -4.93
C GLY A 22 3.23 1.98 -5.62
N TYR A 23 3.09 1.67 -6.90
CA TYR A 23 4.19 1.39 -7.81
C TYR A 23 4.14 2.38 -8.97
N ASN A 24 5.23 3.11 -9.21
CA ASN A 24 5.38 3.96 -10.40
C ASN A 24 6.07 3.14 -11.51
N VAL A 25 5.34 2.91 -12.60
CA VAL A 25 5.81 2.09 -13.72
C VAL A 25 6.95 2.76 -14.48
N ASP A 26 6.88 4.07 -14.72
CA ASP A 26 7.88 4.81 -15.52
C ASP A 26 9.23 4.90 -14.79
N LYS A 27 9.18 4.97 -13.46
CA LYS A 27 10.37 5.12 -12.60
C LYS A 27 10.87 3.81 -12.00
N GLU A 28 10.11 2.72 -12.16
CA GLU A 28 10.38 1.42 -11.51
C GLU A 28 10.63 1.57 -9.99
N GLU A 29 9.71 2.26 -9.30
CA GLU A 29 9.82 2.52 -7.85
C GLU A 29 8.55 2.14 -7.10
N ILE A 30 8.72 1.61 -5.89
CA ILE A 30 7.67 1.57 -4.87
C ILE A 30 7.67 2.92 -4.15
N CYS A 31 6.48 3.43 -3.86
CA CYS A 31 6.27 4.66 -3.12
C CYS A 31 5.37 4.40 -1.91
N ILE A 32 5.65 5.04 -0.77
CA ILE A 32 4.74 5.12 0.38
C ILE A 32 4.53 6.59 0.73
N ASP A 33 3.32 7.08 0.49
CA ASP A 33 2.92 8.46 0.83
C ASP A 33 2.33 8.53 2.24
N ARG A 34 3.04 9.23 3.14
CA ARG A 34 2.66 9.38 4.55
C ARG A 34 2.15 10.78 4.87
N ARG A 35 2.05 11.67 3.88
CA ARG A 35 1.72 13.08 4.10
C ARG A 35 0.32 13.28 4.67
N ASN A 36 -0.60 12.38 4.33
CA ASN A 36 -1.97 12.33 4.83
C ASN A 36 -2.20 11.05 5.64
N SER A 37 -1.28 10.73 6.57
CA SER A 37 -1.30 9.47 7.34
C SER A 37 -1.94 9.58 8.74
N GLY A 38 -2.62 10.70 9.02
CA GLY A 38 -3.22 11.05 10.31
C GLY A 38 -2.36 12.09 11.02
N GLU A 39 -2.01 11.86 12.28
CA GLU A 39 -1.19 12.78 13.05
C GLU A 39 0.26 12.82 12.53
N THR A 40 0.72 14.00 12.09
CA THR A 40 2.09 14.23 11.57
C THR A 40 2.75 15.50 12.09
N SER A 41 2.06 16.30 12.91
CA SER A 41 2.49 17.65 13.32
C SER A 41 3.66 17.66 14.30
N PHE A 42 3.95 16.52 14.93
CA PHE A 42 5.03 16.37 15.90
C PHE A 42 6.44 16.48 15.30
N ASN A 43 6.61 16.32 13.97
CA ASN A 43 7.89 16.46 13.31
C ASN A 43 7.71 16.79 11.81
N GLU A 44 8.33 17.87 11.34
CA GLU A 44 8.21 18.35 9.96
C GLU A 44 8.71 17.33 8.91
N LEU A 45 9.68 16.48 9.27
CA LEU A 45 10.21 15.44 8.38
C LEU A 45 9.35 14.17 8.37
N PHE A 46 8.36 14.06 9.24
CA PHE A 46 7.50 12.88 9.28
C PHE A 46 6.53 12.84 8.10
N SER A 47 6.03 13.99 7.65
CA SER A 47 5.18 14.09 6.47
C SER A 47 6.01 13.89 5.20
N SER A 48 6.18 12.64 4.78
CA SER A 48 7.11 12.26 3.71
C SER A 48 6.46 11.42 2.61
N LEU A 49 7.13 11.39 1.45
CA LEU A 49 6.87 10.46 0.37
C LEU A 49 8.13 9.65 0.12
N ASP A 50 8.15 8.46 0.67
CA ASP A 50 9.33 7.59 0.66
C ASP A 50 9.30 6.72 -0.59
N ARG A 51 10.48 6.45 -1.16
CA ARG A 51 10.64 5.74 -2.43
C ARG A 51 11.80 4.78 -2.40
N VAL A 52 11.68 3.71 -3.17
CA VAL A 52 12.76 2.75 -3.40
C VAL A 52 12.64 2.15 -4.80
N ALA A 53 13.77 2.07 -5.50
CA ALA A 53 13.84 1.46 -6.81
C ALA A 53 13.68 -0.07 -6.69
N VAL A 54 12.81 -0.64 -7.51
CA VAL A 54 12.64 -2.09 -7.67
C VAL A 54 11.95 -2.36 -8.99
N LYS A 55 12.53 -3.27 -9.78
CA LYS A 55 12.00 -3.56 -11.11
C LYS A 55 10.80 -4.51 -11.03
N ALA A 56 9.83 -4.32 -11.91
CA ALA A 56 8.81 -5.34 -12.10
C ALA A 56 9.44 -6.60 -12.71
N GLN A 57 9.04 -7.77 -12.21
CA GLN A 57 9.51 -9.07 -12.71
C GLN A 57 8.42 -9.69 -13.59
N ASN A 58 8.73 -10.00 -14.85
CA ASN A 58 7.76 -10.54 -15.82
C ASN A 58 6.51 -9.64 -15.96
N ASN A 59 6.71 -8.32 -16.08
CA ASN A 59 5.66 -7.30 -16.12
C ASN A 59 4.70 -7.36 -14.91
N ARG A 60 5.21 -7.76 -13.74
CA ARG A 60 4.44 -7.86 -12.50
C ARG A 60 5.24 -7.34 -11.33
N ILE A 61 4.62 -6.46 -10.56
CA ILE A 61 5.06 -6.12 -9.20
C ILE A 61 4.26 -6.97 -8.21
N LYS A 62 4.93 -7.53 -7.20
CA LYS A 62 4.28 -8.26 -6.11
C LYS A 62 4.55 -7.56 -4.80
N PHE A 63 3.49 -7.38 -4.01
CA PHE A 63 3.55 -6.84 -2.67
C PHE A 63 3.13 -7.90 -1.65
N ASN A 64 3.86 -7.98 -0.54
CA ASN A 64 3.30 -8.45 0.73
C ASN A 64 3.30 -7.26 1.68
N VAL A 65 2.14 -6.96 2.26
CA VAL A 65 1.94 -5.77 3.09
C VAL A 65 1.42 -6.20 4.46
N PHE A 66 2.09 -5.76 5.51
CA PHE A 66 1.60 -5.87 6.88
C PHE A 66 1.20 -4.48 7.35
N VAL A 67 0.02 -4.40 7.96
CA VAL A 67 -0.50 -3.17 8.56
C VAL A 67 -0.84 -3.49 10.00
N ASP A 68 -0.24 -2.76 10.92
CA ASP A 68 -0.59 -2.76 12.34
C ASP A 68 -1.04 -1.35 12.76
N ARG A 69 -1.39 -1.16 14.04
CA ARG A 69 -1.95 0.08 14.59
C ARG A 69 -1.19 1.33 14.16
N SER A 70 0.13 1.26 14.09
CA SER A 70 0.98 2.40 13.75
C SER A 70 2.11 2.09 12.77
N THR A 71 2.03 0.99 12.02
CA THR A 71 3.07 0.60 11.05
C THR A 71 2.46 0.11 9.75
N ILE A 72 3.20 0.33 8.67
CA ILE A 72 3.04 -0.31 7.38
C ILE A 72 4.40 -0.88 6.99
N ASP A 73 4.45 -2.19 6.79
CA ASP A 73 5.64 -2.91 6.33
C ASP A 73 5.36 -3.53 4.96
N VAL A 74 6.16 -3.15 3.97
CA VAL A 74 5.96 -3.52 2.57
C VAL A 74 7.17 -4.29 2.06
N PHE A 75 6.91 -5.46 1.50
CA PHE A 75 7.90 -6.32 0.87
C PHE A 75 7.62 -6.42 -0.63
N GLY A 76 8.52 -5.87 -1.45
CA GLY A 76 8.47 -5.94 -2.91
C GLY A 76 9.14 -7.21 -3.42
N ASN A 77 8.59 -7.80 -4.49
CA ASN A 77 9.16 -8.95 -5.22
C ASN A 77 9.71 -10.05 -4.31
N ASN A 78 8.84 -10.66 -3.50
CA ASN A 78 9.23 -11.75 -2.59
C ASN A 78 10.34 -11.38 -1.59
N GLY A 79 10.50 -10.09 -1.25
CA GLY A 79 11.46 -9.61 -0.26
C GLY A 79 12.77 -9.08 -0.83
N GLU A 80 12.86 -8.85 -2.15
CA GLU A 80 13.98 -8.13 -2.77
C GLU A 80 14.20 -6.77 -2.11
N ILE A 81 13.10 -6.11 -1.73
CA ILE A 81 13.10 -4.85 -0.97
C ILE A 81 12.11 -4.96 0.18
N ALA A 82 12.47 -4.34 1.31
CA ALA A 82 11.60 -4.09 2.45
C ALA A 82 11.55 -2.59 2.76
N MET A 83 10.35 -2.05 2.98
CA MET A 83 10.11 -0.70 3.47
C MET A 83 9.26 -0.75 4.73
N THR A 84 9.70 -0.05 5.78
CA THR A 84 8.97 0.06 7.04
C THR A 84 8.67 1.52 7.30
N ASN A 85 7.40 1.83 7.52
CA ASN A 85 6.94 3.18 7.79
C ASN A 85 5.98 3.23 8.97
N LEU A 86 6.25 4.17 9.89
CA LEU A 86 5.28 4.50 10.92
C LEU A 86 4.10 5.27 10.31
N THR A 87 2.91 5.09 10.87
CA THR A 87 1.76 5.96 10.59
C THR A 87 0.95 6.15 11.87
N PHE A 88 0.21 7.24 11.99
CA PHE A 88 -0.64 7.49 13.15
C PHE A 88 -2.08 7.79 12.70
N PRO A 89 -2.81 6.76 12.21
CA PRO A 89 -4.14 6.94 11.60
C PRO A 89 -5.16 7.53 12.57
N ASP A 90 -6.10 8.29 12.00
CA ASP A 90 -7.37 8.58 12.67
C ASP A 90 -8.18 7.31 12.89
N SER A 91 -9.01 7.29 13.94
CA SER A 91 -9.84 6.13 14.30
C SER A 91 -10.79 5.63 13.20
N GLN A 92 -11.13 6.48 12.22
CA GLN A 92 -12.01 6.18 11.10
C GLN A 92 -11.25 5.71 9.84
N SER A 93 -9.91 5.62 9.90
CA SER A 93 -9.07 5.21 8.77
C SER A 93 -8.93 3.68 8.69
N ASP A 94 -10.03 2.97 8.43
CA ASP A 94 -10.09 1.49 8.40
C ASP A 94 -10.42 0.89 7.02
N GLY A 95 -10.58 1.74 6.00
CA GLY A 95 -10.87 1.34 4.64
C GLY A 95 -9.66 0.87 3.82
N LEU A 96 -9.93 0.12 2.76
CA LEU A 96 -8.95 -0.25 1.72
C LEU A 96 -9.52 0.12 0.34
N GLU A 97 -8.71 0.80 -0.47
CA GLU A 97 -9.02 1.15 -1.85
C GLU A 97 -7.89 0.72 -2.78
N LEU A 98 -8.24 0.30 -4.00
CA LEU A 98 -7.30 0.10 -5.10
C LEU A 98 -7.61 1.09 -6.22
N PHE A 99 -6.57 1.78 -6.69
CA PHE A 99 -6.68 2.76 -7.75
C PHE A 99 -5.53 2.67 -8.76
N SER A 100 -5.72 3.27 -9.93
CA SER A 100 -4.67 3.45 -10.94
C SER A 100 -4.79 4.82 -11.58
N ASN A 101 -3.64 5.45 -11.82
CA ASN A 101 -3.56 6.78 -12.40
C ASN A 101 -2.85 6.72 -13.75
N GLY A 102 -3.37 7.42 -14.76
CA GLY A 102 -2.76 7.49 -16.09
C GLY A 102 -2.86 6.22 -16.93
N GLY A 103 -3.62 5.21 -16.51
CA GLY A 103 -3.76 3.97 -17.25
C GLY A 103 -4.55 2.88 -16.52
N ASN A 104 -4.55 1.69 -17.12
CA ASN A 104 -5.20 0.51 -16.58
C ASN A 104 -4.17 -0.43 -15.95
N VAL A 105 -4.51 -0.98 -14.79
CA VAL A 105 -3.75 -2.06 -14.13
C VAL A 105 -4.59 -3.32 -14.07
N LYS A 106 -3.98 -4.47 -14.32
CA LYS A 106 -4.61 -5.77 -14.11
C LYS A 106 -4.24 -6.32 -12.72
N LEU A 107 -5.20 -6.37 -11.82
CA LEU A 107 -5.05 -7.07 -10.54
C LEU A 107 -5.11 -8.59 -10.77
N LEU A 108 -4.00 -9.28 -10.56
CA LEU A 108 -3.91 -10.72 -10.80
C LEU A 108 -4.33 -11.57 -9.59
N SER A 109 -4.00 -11.13 -8.38
CA SER A 109 -4.48 -11.70 -7.12
C SER A 109 -4.54 -10.63 -6.04
N LEU A 110 -5.44 -10.81 -5.08
CA LEU A 110 -5.50 -10.05 -3.84
C LEU A 110 -6.04 -10.97 -2.76
N ASP A 111 -5.23 -11.19 -1.74
CA ASP A 111 -5.59 -11.99 -0.58
C ASP A 111 -5.37 -11.12 0.66
N ILE A 112 -6.42 -11.01 1.48
CA ILE A 112 -6.45 -10.12 2.66
C ILE A 112 -6.73 -10.98 3.88
N TYR A 113 -5.87 -10.85 4.89
CA TYR A 113 -5.95 -11.60 6.14
C TYR A 113 -6.00 -10.63 7.30
N ARG A 114 -6.94 -10.83 8.23
CA ARG A 114 -6.98 -10.08 9.48
C ARG A 114 -5.95 -10.66 10.44
N LEU A 115 -5.03 -9.84 10.91
CA LEU A 115 -4.08 -10.21 11.94
C LEU A 115 -4.77 -10.23 13.31
N LYS A 116 -4.46 -11.26 14.11
CA LYS A 116 -4.88 -11.32 15.52
C LYS A 116 -3.83 -10.65 16.39
N SER A 117 -4.27 -10.08 17.50
CA SER A 117 -3.35 -9.65 18.56
C SER A 117 -2.49 -10.84 19.00
N ILE A 118 -1.19 -10.60 19.16
CA ILE A 118 -0.27 -11.56 19.79
C ILE A 118 -0.37 -11.53 21.32
N TRP A 119 -0.94 -10.47 21.89
CA TRP A 119 -1.19 -10.35 23.32
C TRP A 119 -2.46 -11.14 23.68
N SER A 120 -2.32 -12.04 24.66
CA SER A 120 -3.43 -12.73 25.31
C SER A 120 -3.99 -11.82 26.40
N SER A 121 -5.12 -11.17 26.10
CA SER A 121 -6.00 -10.56 27.10
C SER A 121 -7.05 -11.57 27.54
#